data_AF-A0A0F9AL91-F1
#
_entry.id   AF-A0A0F9AL91-F1
#
_cell.length_a   1.000
_cell.length_b   1.000
_cell.length_c   1.000
_cell.angle_alpha   90.00
_cell.angle_beta   90.00
_cell.angle_gamma   90.00
#
_symmetry.space_group_name_H-M   'P 1'
#
loop_
_entity.id
_entity.type
_entity.pdbx_description
1 polymer ?
#
loop_
_entity_poly.entity_id
_entity_poly.type
_entity_poly.pdbx_seq_one_letter_code
_entity_poly.pdbx_strand_id
1 'polypeptide(L)'
;MTEVWYDIHVGTAVVVPDGMAKFMERVAEAVTRKRIDVVARVRSGFWVIEVKPVCGQEAIGQALVYRDLFAREYAGVSEVVPVVVCELAEVDVIDTADELGVLIFTIDGILK
;
A
#
# COMPACT_ATOMS: atom_id res chain seq x y z
N MET A 1 16.89 -12.61 5.76
CA MET A 1 16.24 -13.00 4.49
C MET A 1 15.29 -11.88 4.12
N THR A 2 15.37 -11.35 2.90
CA THR A 2 14.43 -10.33 2.42
C THR A 2 13.32 -11.09 1.70
N GLU A 3 12.12 -11.07 2.26
CA GLU A 3 10.94 -11.69 1.67
C GLU A 3 10.13 -10.60 0.96
N VAL A 4 9.56 -10.92 -0.19
CA VAL A 4 8.78 -9.99 -1.01
C VAL A 4 7.51 -10.71 -1.47
N TRP A 5 6.38 -10.02 -1.37
CA TRP A 5 5.08 -10.48 -1.81
C TRP A 5 4.43 -9.44 -2.71
N TYR A 6 3.60 -9.91 -3.65
CA TYR A 6 2.94 -9.08 -4.65
C TYR A 6 1.43 -9.24 -4.54
N ASP A 7 0.69 -8.20 -4.93
CA ASP A 7 -0.78 -8.20 -4.99
C ASP A 7 -1.45 -8.61 -3.66
N ILE A 8 -0.98 -7.99 -2.57
CA ILE A 8 -1.47 -8.30 -1.23
C ILE A 8 -2.81 -7.61 -1.02
N HIS A 9 -3.85 -8.42 -0.82
CA HIS A 9 -5.19 -7.93 -0.54
C HIS A 9 -5.31 -7.55 0.94
N VAL A 10 -5.77 -6.32 1.22
CA VAL A 10 -5.97 -5.79 2.56
C VAL A 10 -7.31 -5.08 2.73
N GLY A 11 -7.75 -4.96 3.97
CA GLY A 11 -8.98 -4.27 4.34
C GLY A 11 -10.25 -5.08 4.02
N THR A 12 -11.40 -4.41 4.12
CA THR A 12 -12.71 -5.07 4.07
C THR A 12 -13.27 -5.07 2.65
N ALA A 13 -13.88 -6.19 2.27
CA ALA A 13 -14.69 -6.30 1.05
C ALA A 13 -15.96 -5.44 1.15
N VAL A 14 -16.56 -5.10 0.00
CA VAL A 14 -17.90 -4.50 -0.01
C VAL A 14 -18.92 -5.50 0.54
N VAL A 15 -19.89 -4.98 1.29
CA VAL A 15 -20.99 -5.80 1.81
C VAL A 15 -21.93 -6.14 0.66
N VAL A 16 -22.18 -7.44 0.46
CA VAL A 16 -23.15 -7.91 -0.52
C VAL A 16 -24.56 -7.78 0.08
N PRO A 17 -25.53 -7.16 -0.62
CA PRO A 17 -26.89 -7.03 -0.12
C PRO A 17 -27.58 -8.37 0.11
N ASP A 18 -28.48 -8.41 1.08
CA ASP A 18 -29.30 -9.58 1.39
C ASP A 18 -30.12 -10.05 0.17
N GLY A 19 -30.31 -11.36 0.04
CA GLY A 19 -31.05 -11.98 -1.07
C GLY A 19 -30.23 -12.22 -2.34
N MET A 20 -28.97 -11.78 -2.39
CA MET A 20 -28.06 -12.10 -3.48
C MET A 20 -27.53 -13.54 -3.40
N ALA A 21 -27.04 -14.05 -4.53
CA ALA A 21 -26.47 -15.39 -4.60
C ALA A 21 -25.19 -15.50 -3.73
N LYS A 22 -25.08 -16.57 -2.93
CA LYS A 22 -23.96 -16.77 -1.98
C LYS A 22 -22.56 -16.67 -2.59
N PHE A 23 -22.39 -17.01 -3.87
CA PHE A 23 -21.08 -16.90 -4.51
C PHE A 23 -20.61 -15.45 -4.64
N MET A 24 -21.53 -14.48 -4.62
CA MET A 24 -21.23 -13.05 -4.72
C MET A 24 -20.38 -12.56 -3.54
N GLU A 25 -20.52 -13.15 -2.35
CA GLU A 25 -19.68 -12.83 -1.19
C GLU A 25 -18.21 -13.14 -1.48
N ARG A 26 -17.94 -14.32 -2.02
CA ARG A 26 -16.58 -14.74 -2.42
C ARG A 26 -16.01 -13.85 -3.53
N VAL A 27 -16.86 -13.44 -4.47
CA VAL A 27 -16.46 -12.50 -5.53
C VAL A 27 -16.11 -11.15 -4.92
N ALA A 28 -16.97 -10.60 -4.06
CA ALA A 28 -16.72 -9.33 -3.38
C ALA A 28 -15.41 -9.36 -2.59
N GLU A 29 -15.16 -10.42 -1.83
CA GLU A 29 -13.92 -10.63 -1.08
C GLU A 29 -12.69 -10.65 -1.99
N ALA A 30 -12.77 -11.31 -3.14
CA ALA A 30 -11.66 -11.41 -4.07
C ALA A 30 -11.37 -10.11 -4.84
N VAL A 31 -12.39 -9.30 -5.17
CA VAL A 31 -12.22 -8.20 -6.15
C VAL A 31 -12.35 -6.79 -5.58
N THR A 32 -12.89 -6.63 -4.37
CA THR A 32 -13.20 -5.29 -3.83
C THR A 32 -12.34 -4.88 -2.65
N ARG A 33 -11.57 -5.80 -2.09
CA ARG A 33 -10.52 -5.47 -1.13
C ARG A 33 -9.46 -4.60 -1.79
N LYS A 34 -8.78 -3.79 -0.99
CA LYS A 34 -7.67 -2.97 -1.48
C LYS A 34 -6.47 -3.87 -1.79
N ARG A 35 -5.63 -3.46 -2.74
CA ARG A 35 -4.49 -4.25 -3.21
C ARG A 35 -3.24 -3.42 -3.09
N ILE A 36 -2.30 -3.92 -2.30
CA ILE A 36 -0.94 -3.36 -2.20
C ILE A 36 -0.12 -4.03 -3.30
N ASP A 37 0.55 -3.24 -4.13
CA ASP A 37 1.35 -3.77 -5.23
C ASP A 37 2.44 -4.70 -4.72
N VAL A 38 3.22 -4.25 -3.73
CA VAL A 38 4.30 -5.03 -3.14
C VAL A 38 4.36 -4.84 -1.63
N VAL A 39 4.61 -5.92 -0.90
CA VAL A 39 5.03 -5.88 0.50
C VAL A 39 6.41 -6.50 0.59
N ALA A 40 7.34 -5.84 1.27
CA ALA A 40 8.68 -6.36 1.49
C ALA A 40 9.00 -6.41 2.98
N ARG A 41 9.58 -7.52 3.44
CA ARG A 41 10.11 -7.62 4.80
C ARG A 41 11.51 -7.02 4.84
N VAL A 42 11.68 -5.95 5.61
CA VAL A 42 12.94 -5.22 5.73
C VAL A 42 13.36 -5.19 7.20
N ARG A 43 14.45 -5.91 7.52
CA ARG A 43 14.92 -6.11 8.90
C ARG A 43 13.78 -6.64 9.79
N SER A 44 13.39 -5.88 10.82
CA SER A 44 12.30 -6.20 11.76
C SER A 44 10.93 -5.67 11.33
N GLY A 45 10.86 -4.88 10.25
CA GLY A 45 9.64 -4.23 9.79
C GLY A 45 9.21 -4.66 8.39
N PHE A 46 8.19 -3.97 7.89
CA PHE A 46 7.64 -4.18 6.56
C PHE A 46 7.61 -2.87 5.80
N TRP A 47 7.84 -2.93 4.49
CA TRP A 47 7.54 -1.86 3.57
C TRP A 47 6.28 -2.25 2.80
N VAL A 48 5.31 -1.34 2.74
CA VAL A 48 4.18 -1.43 1.81
C VAL A 48 4.46 -0.47 0.68
N ILE A 49 4.52 -0.99 -0.53
CA ILE A 49 5.06 -0.28 -1.68
C ILE A 49 3.94 -0.15 -2.71
N GLU A 50 3.66 1.09 -3.10
CA GLU A 50 2.84 1.45 -4.24
C GLU A 50 3.75 1.80 -5.42
N VAL A 51 3.50 1.23 -6.59
CA VAL A 51 4.28 1.49 -7.80
C VAL A 51 3.46 2.31 -8.78
N LYS A 52 3.94 3.50 -9.14
CA LYS A 52 3.26 4.37 -10.13
C LYS A 52 4.25 5.06 -11.05
N PRO A 53 3.88 5.38 -12.31
CA PRO A 53 4.72 6.23 -13.15
C PRO A 53 5.01 7.60 -12.49
N VAL A 54 4.01 8.20 -11.86
CA VAL A 54 4.11 9.51 -11.19
C VAL A 54 3.67 9.40 -9.73
N CYS A 55 4.50 9.91 -8.81
CA CYS A 55 4.17 10.10 -7.40
C CYS A 55 3.58 11.50 -7.19
N GLY A 56 2.25 11.57 -7.23
CA GLY A 56 1.46 12.72 -6.79
C GLY A 56 0.65 12.41 -5.52
N GLN A 57 -0.28 13.30 -5.17
CA GLN A 57 -1.07 13.20 -3.92
C GLN A 57 -1.81 11.87 -3.74
N GLU A 58 -2.31 11.28 -4.83
CA GLU A 58 -2.99 9.98 -4.81
C GLU A 58 -2.07 8.85 -4.36
N ALA A 59 -0.82 8.81 -4.86
CA ALA A 59 0.14 7.77 -4.52
C ALA A 59 0.51 7.80 -3.03
N ILE A 60 0.72 9.02 -2.50
CA ILE A 60 0.96 9.25 -1.06
C ILE A 60 -0.22 8.77 -0.23
N GLY A 61 -1.45 9.16 -0.61
CA GLY A 61 -2.66 8.74 0.07
C GLY A 61 -2.85 7.21 0.05
N GLN A 62 -2.58 6.56 -1.08
CA GLN A 62 -2.65 5.10 -1.20
C GLN A 62 -1.62 4.41 -0.31
N ALA A 63 -0.35 4.82 -0.35
CA ALA A 63 0.70 4.24 0.48
C ALA A 63 0.38 4.35 1.99
N LEU A 64 -0.13 5.51 2.44
CA LEU A 64 -0.53 5.73 3.83
C LEU A 64 -1.72 4.86 4.25
N VAL A 65 -2.76 4.77 3.41
CA VAL A 65 -3.91 3.91 3.68
C VAL A 65 -3.48 2.44 3.74
N TYR A 66 -2.60 2.02 2.84
CA TYR A 66 -2.09 0.64 2.80
C TYR A 66 -1.25 0.31 4.02
N ARG A 67 -0.43 1.24 4.50
CA ARG A 67 0.30 1.07 5.77
C ARG A 67 -0.65 0.73 6.91
N ASP A 68 -1.71 1.54 7.05
CA ASP A 68 -2.67 1.38 8.14
C ASP A 68 -3.47 0.09 8.01
N LEU A 69 -3.93 -0.26 6.80
CA LEU A 69 -4.68 -1.48 6.56
C LEU A 69 -3.81 -2.72 6.81
N PHE A 70 -2.57 -2.72 6.32
CA PHE A 70 -1.63 -3.81 6.52
C PHE A 70 -1.32 -4.01 8.00
N ALA A 71 -1.01 -2.93 8.72
CA ALA A 71 -0.71 -3.00 10.16
C ALA A 71 -1.89 -3.54 11.00
N ARG A 72 -3.13 -3.20 10.62
CA ARG A 72 -4.34 -3.69 11.30
C ARG A 72 -4.62 -5.16 11.02
N GLU A 73 -4.43 -5.58 9.78
CA GLU A 73 -4.74 -6.93 9.33
C GLU A 73 -3.71 -7.95 9.81
N TYR A 74 -2.43 -7.57 9.79
CA TYR A 74 -1.31 -8.40 10.22
C TYR A 74 -0.84 -7.96 11.60
N ALA A 75 -1.57 -8.37 12.64
CA ALA A 75 -1.29 -8.02 14.03
C ALA A 75 0.15 -8.38 14.46
N GLY A 76 0.75 -7.54 15.30
CA GLY A 76 2.10 -7.77 15.86
C GLY A 76 3.26 -7.24 15.03
N VAL A 77 2.98 -6.53 13.93
CA VAL A 77 4.01 -5.82 13.16
C VAL A 77 4.29 -4.46 13.81
N SER A 78 5.53 -4.27 14.30
CA SER A 78 5.92 -3.07 15.04
C SER A 78 6.23 -1.86 14.14
N GLU A 79 6.55 -2.09 12.87
CA GLU A 79 6.98 -1.04 11.95
C GLU A 79 6.52 -1.38 10.53
N VAL A 80 5.65 -0.53 9.96
CA VAL A 80 5.22 -0.57 8.57
C VAL A 80 5.54 0.77 7.94
N VAL A 81 6.42 0.78 6.95
CA VAL A 81 6.86 1.99 6.25
C VAL A 81 6.10 2.08 4.93
N PRO A 82 5.36 3.17 4.68
CA PRO A 82 4.76 3.44 3.39
C PRO A 82 5.82 3.89 2.40
N VAL A 83 5.80 3.30 1.20
CA VAL A 83 6.79 3.57 0.15
C VAL A 83 6.07 3.77 -1.18
N VAL A 84 6.52 4.75 -1.96
CA VAL A 84 6.16 4.91 -3.37
C VAL A 84 7.40 4.70 -4.23
N VAL A 85 7.30 3.83 -5.23
CA VAL A 85 8.31 3.67 -6.28
C VAL A 85 7.75 4.27 -7.55
N CYS A 86 8.46 5.24 -8.15
CA CYS A 86 8.00 5.94 -9.33
C CYS A 86 9.09 6.33 -10.32
N GLU A 87 8.70 6.81 -11.49
CA GLU A 87 9.62 7.45 -12.44
C GLU A 87 9.81 8.93 -12.08
N LEU A 88 8.70 9.63 -11.84
CA LEU A 88 8.68 11.06 -11.52
C LEU A 88 7.96 11.32 -10.20
N ALA A 89 8.48 12.22 -9.38
CA ALA A 89 7.77 12.73 -8.19
C ALA A 89 7.38 14.19 -8.41
N GLU A 90 6.13 14.53 -8.08
CA GLU A 90 5.68 15.93 -8.09
C GLU A 90 6.39 16.69 -6.96
N VAL A 91 7.02 17.82 -7.27
CA VAL A 91 7.84 18.56 -6.30
C VAL A 91 7.02 18.96 -5.06
N ASP A 92 5.76 19.35 -5.27
CA ASP A 92 4.87 19.81 -4.20
C ASP A 92 4.46 18.70 -3.21
N VAL A 93 4.67 17.42 -3.53
CA VAL A 93 4.36 16.32 -2.61
C VAL A 93 5.56 15.85 -1.79
N ILE A 94 6.79 16.27 -2.14
CA ILE A 94 8.02 15.75 -1.52
C ILE A 94 8.06 16.11 -0.02
N ASP A 95 7.91 17.39 0.32
CA ASP A 95 7.93 17.85 1.72
C ASP A 95 6.80 17.19 2.53
N THR A 96 5.62 17.06 1.92
CA THR A 96 4.48 16.38 2.55
C THR A 96 4.76 14.88 2.76
N ALA A 97 5.43 14.22 1.82
CA ALA A 97 5.79 12.82 1.93
C ALA A 97 6.78 12.59 3.07
N ASP A 98 7.80 13.44 3.21
CA ASP A 98 8.78 13.37 4.30
C ASP A 98 8.09 13.59 5.67
N GLU A 99 7.27 14.63 5.80
CA GLU A 99 6.49 14.91 7.02
C GLU A 99 5.59 13.72 7.45
N LEU A 100 5.03 13.00 6.47
CA LEU A 100 4.15 11.85 6.71
C LEU A 100 4.92 10.51 6.82
N GLY A 101 6.24 10.52 6.65
CA GLY A 101 7.10 9.33 6.71
C GLY A 101 6.94 8.39 5.52
N VAL A 102 6.57 8.91 4.34
CA VAL A 102 6.47 8.16 3.08
C VAL A 102 7.79 8.25 2.33
N LEU A 103 8.42 7.10 2.08
CA LEU A 103 9.65 7.05 1.28
C LEU A 103 9.32 7.08 -0.21
N ILE A 104 9.99 7.95 -0.97
CA ILE A 104 9.87 8.02 -2.43
C ILE A 104 11.17 7.55 -3.08
N PHE A 105 11.07 6.52 -3.91
CA PHE A 105 12.16 6.02 -4.74
C PHE A 105 11.85 6.35 -6.21
N THR A 106 12.70 7.13 -6.84
CA THR A 106 12.67 7.33 -8.28
C THR A 106 13.63 6.38 -8.99
N ILE A 107 13.44 6.17 -10.29
CA ILE A 107 14.37 5.35 -11.10
C ILE A 107 15.80 5.94 -11.08
N ASP A 108 15.91 7.26 -10.88
CA ASP A 108 17.19 7.99 -10.78
C ASP A 108 17.81 7.98 -9.36
N GLY A 109 17.11 7.45 -8.35
CA GLY A 109 17.63 7.35 -6.97
C GLY A 109 16.59 7.59 -5.88
N ILE A 110 17.06 7.90 -4.67
CA ILE A 110 16.18 8.19 -3.52
C ILE A 110 16.00 9.70 -3.43
N LEU A 111 14.75 10.18 -3.43
CA LEU A 111 14.43 11.55 -3.04
C LEU A 111 14.23 11.56 -1.53
N LYS A 112 14.99 12.40 -0.83
CA LYS A 112 14.84 12.67 0.60
C LYS A 112 14.34 14.09 0.78
#